data_AF-A0A965QL26-F1
#
_entry.id   AF-A0A965QL26-F1
#
_cell.length_a   1.000
_cell.length_b   1.000
_cell.length_c   1.000
_cell.angle_alpha   90.00
_cell.angle_beta   90.00
_cell.angle_gamma   90.00
#
_symmetry.space_group_name_H-M   'P 1'
#
loop_
_entity.id
_entity.type
_entity.pdbx_description
1 polymer ?
#
loop_
_entity_poly.entity_id
_entity_poly.type
_entity_poly.pdbx_seq_one_letter_code
_entity_poly.pdbx_strand_id
1 'polypeptide(L)'
;MKVASPAAYLLKRKLILLNKPPADLSASALVRIVLDGDDDASVQSLLERARAIHGDLKAKQIYALPVLDSDSPRYLVVLAKEPAKKLAGKPGGKPHHATVWGAQLTALLMSTSALSDFSSVFLTFSSSLSGQLEGLSQQYFFVGLLERSINLKIKESAHFETIERKSLKIWCDGLSEENRVAGEKLAGAMLMTRSLVNMPANILNPESFEVFVRELVRRECDMESNPNHIAVEVFHREKLLAEGCGLITAVGQGSDYPPRLLRLTYFPKVHGKQVKHLALVGKGITFDSGGLDIKGSSFMRNMKKDMGGSAAALGVFLAVTRLGLPVRVSCYLAIAENMVSGRSMRPGDVYKAKNGLSVEIDNTD
;
A
#
# COMPACT_ATOMS: atom_id res chain seq x y z
N MET A 1 19.16 9.01 25.26
CA MET A 1 19.53 8.06 24.18
C MET A 1 19.21 8.73 22.84
N LYS A 2 20.19 8.83 21.94
CA LYS A 2 20.00 9.39 20.59
C LYS A 2 18.92 8.56 19.88
N VAL A 3 17.81 9.19 19.49
CA VAL A 3 16.79 8.58 18.64
C VAL A 3 17.47 8.18 17.34
N ALA A 4 17.66 6.87 17.12
CA ALA A 4 18.22 6.36 15.89
C ALA A 4 17.35 6.84 14.72
N SER A 5 17.99 7.43 13.70
CA SER A 5 17.29 7.85 12.48
C SER A 5 16.54 6.65 11.87
N PRO A 6 15.40 6.86 11.20
CA PRO A 6 14.61 5.77 10.61
C PRO A 6 15.49 4.83 9.79
N ALA A 7 15.45 3.54 10.12
CA ALA A 7 16.24 2.49 9.49
C ALA A 7 16.14 2.54 7.95
N ALA A 8 17.27 2.40 7.26
CA ALA A 8 17.29 2.27 5.81
C ALA A 8 16.75 0.89 5.40
N TYR A 9 15.57 0.87 4.78
CA TYR A 9 14.87 -0.34 4.33
C TYR A 9 15.51 -0.95 3.06
N LEU A 10 15.84 -2.25 3.11
CA LEU A 10 16.38 -3.03 2.00
C LEU A 10 15.29 -3.44 1.00
N LEU A 11 15.10 -2.64 -0.06
CA LEU A 11 14.21 -2.96 -1.18
C LEU A 11 14.95 -3.81 -2.23
N LYS A 12 14.28 -4.84 -2.76
CA LYS A 12 14.58 -5.34 -4.13
C LYS A 12 14.33 -4.17 -5.11
N ARG A 13 14.94 -4.20 -6.30
CA ARG A 13 14.89 -3.12 -7.30
C ARG A 13 13.55 -2.34 -7.28
N LYS A 14 13.60 -1.03 -7.05
CA LYS A 14 12.39 -0.18 -7.04
C LYS A 14 11.87 -0.06 -8.47
N LEU A 15 10.60 -0.39 -8.70
CA LEU A 15 9.94 -0.06 -9.97
C LEU A 15 9.66 1.44 -10.02
N ILE A 16 9.97 2.06 -11.16
CA ILE A 16 9.65 3.45 -11.45
C ILE A 16 8.80 3.45 -12.72
N LEU A 17 7.54 3.88 -12.61
CA LEU A 17 6.67 3.99 -13.78
C LEU A 17 6.98 5.29 -14.53
N LEU A 18 7.11 5.20 -15.86
CA LEU A 18 7.40 6.33 -16.73
C LEU A 18 6.14 6.78 -17.46
N ASN A 19 6.02 8.09 -17.71
CA ASN A 19 4.97 8.67 -18.54
C ASN A 19 5.21 8.46 -20.04
N LYS A 20 6.48 8.59 -20.44
CA LYS A 20 6.93 8.46 -21.81
C LYS A 20 8.13 7.52 -21.87
N PRO A 21 8.37 6.87 -23.00
CA PRO A 21 9.60 6.12 -23.19
C PRO A 21 10.84 7.01 -22.94
N PRO A 22 11.92 6.49 -22.33
CA PRO A 22 13.18 7.21 -22.24
C PRO A 22 13.71 7.54 -23.64
N ALA A 23 14.38 8.70 -23.76
CA ALA A 23 14.93 9.17 -25.03
C ALA A 23 16.08 8.27 -25.53
N ASP A 24 16.84 7.68 -24.60
CA ASP A 24 17.89 6.71 -24.89
C ASP A 24 17.36 5.29 -24.64
N LEU A 25 17.40 4.47 -25.70
CA LEU A 25 16.94 3.08 -25.72
C LEU A 25 18.08 2.06 -25.54
N SER A 26 19.34 2.50 -25.46
CA SER A 26 20.53 1.63 -25.44
C SER A 26 20.51 0.61 -24.29
N ALA A 27 19.97 0.98 -23.13
CA ALA A 27 19.83 0.13 -21.94
C ALA A 27 18.39 -0.32 -21.69
N SER A 28 17.62 -0.53 -22.78
CA SER A 28 16.19 -0.84 -22.73
C SER A 28 15.84 -2.20 -23.34
N ALA A 29 14.91 -2.91 -22.70
CA ALA A 29 14.32 -4.14 -23.25
C ALA A 29 12.86 -3.93 -23.65
N LEU A 30 12.45 -4.49 -24.78
CA LEU A 30 11.04 -4.55 -25.19
C LEU A 30 10.45 -5.88 -24.77
N VAL A 31 9.39 -5.83 -23.97
CA VAL A 31 8.70 -7.00 -23.43
C VAL A 31 7.26 -7.00 -23.94
N ARG A 32 6.94 -7.96 -24.80
CA ARG A 32 5.56 -8.21 -25.27
C ARG A 32 4.88 -9.20 -24.34
N ILE A 33 3.74 -8.80 -23.77
CA ILE A 33 2.93 -9.65 -22.90
C ILE A 33 1.79 -10.23 -23.70
N VAL A 34 1.68 -11.55 -23.69
CA VAL A 34 0.77 -12.33 -24.50
C VAL A 34 -0.06 -13.24 -23.59
N LEU A 35 -1.35 -13.36 -23.86
CA LEU A 35 -2.21 -14.35 -23.22
C LEU A 35 -2.06 -15.72 -23.89
N ASP A 36 -2.14 -16.78 -23.10
CA ASP A 36 -2.21 -18.14 -23.63
C ASP A 36 -3.47 -18.31 -24.50
N GLY A 37 -3.32 -18.80 -25.73
CA GLY A 37 -4.41 -18.96 -26.70
C GLY A 37 -4.81 -17.68 -27.46
N ASP A 38 -3.94 -16.67 -27.53
CA ASP A 38 -4.21 -15.43 -28.25
C ASP A 38 -4.06 -15.59 -29.77
N ASP A 39 -5.12 -15.35 -30.54
CA ASP A 39 -5.18 -15.60 -31.99
C ASP A 39 -4.66 -14.45 -32.87
N ASP A 40 -4.11 -13.39 -32.25
CA ASP A 40 -3.52 -12.26 -32.98
C ASP A 40 -2.35 -12.72 -33.87
N ALA A 41 -2.41 -12.43 -35.17
CA ALA A 41 -1.40 -12.88 -36.15
C ALA A 41 0.02 -12.40 -35.82
N SER A 42 0.16 -11.20 -35.25
CA SER A 42 1.45 -10.67 -34.80
C SER A 42 2.01 -11.43 -33.59
N VAL A 43 1.12 -11.92 -32.75
CA VAL A 43 1.44 -12.74 -31.58
C VAL A 43 1.80 -14.16 -32.01
N GLN A 44 1.05 -14.76 -32.91
CA GLN A 44 1.33 -16.12 -33.40
C GLN A 44 2.72 -16.22 -34.02
N SER A 45 3.12 -15.24 -34.85
CA SER A 45 4.47 -15.19 -35.40
C SER A 45 5.57 -15.12 -34.32
N LEU A 46 5.35 -14.34 -33.25
CA LEU A 46 6.28 -14.26 -32.13
C LEU A 46 6.36 -15.58 -31.34
N LEU A 47 5.22 -16.25 -31.14
CA LEU A 47 5.15 -17.53 -30.44
C LEU A 47 5.79 -18.66 -31.24
N GLU A 48 5.62 -18.70 -32.56
CA GLU A 48 6.30 -19.63 -33.45
C GLU A 48 7.82 -19.48 -33.36
N ARG A 49 8.32 -18.23 -33.44
CA ARG A 49 9.75 -17.95 -33.27
C ARG A 49 10.26 -18.36 -31.88
N ALA A 50 9.49 -18.09 -30.82
CA ALA A 50 9.86 -18.52 -29.48
C ALA A 50 9.91 -20.05 -29.35
N ARG A 51 8.94 -20.77 -29.93
CA ARG A 51 8.90 -22.24 -29.95
C ARG A 51 10.08 -22.84 -30.71
N ALA A 52 10.47 -22.24 -31.84
CA ALA A 52 11.61 -22.69 -32.63
C ALA A 52 12.93 -22.66 -31.85
N ILE A 53 13.05 -21.78 -30.86
CA ILE A 53 14.28 -21.54 -30.09
C ILE A 53 14.26 -22.25 -28.74
N HIS A 54 13.14 -22.15 -28.02
CA HIS A 54 13.00 -22.62 -26.64
C HIS A 54 12.22 -23.91 -26.51
N GLY A 55 11.67 -24.45 -27.61
CA GLY A 55 10.77 -25.59 -27.61
C GLY A 55 9.40 -25.24 -27.03
N ASP A 56 8.80 -26.19 -26.31
CA ASP A 56 7.49 -25.99 -25.69
C ASP A 56 7.51 -24.83 -24.69
N LEU A 57 6.66 -23.84 -24.94
CA LEU A 57 6.57 -22.66 -24.11
C LEU A 57 5.68 -22.92 -22.88
N LYS A 58 6.21 -22.63 -21.72
CA LYS A 58 5.57 -22.68 -20.40
C LYS A 58 5.02 -21.31 -20.01
N ALA A 59 3.80 -21.35 -19.50
CA ALA A 59 3.15 -20.26 -18.79
C ALA A 59 4.04 -19.58 -17.72
N LYS A 60 3.89 -18.26 -17.60
CA LYS A 60 4.56 -17.36 -16.65
C LYS A 60 6.09 -17.34 -16.78
N GLN A 61 6.61 -17.60 -17.99
CA GLN A 61 8.03 -17.47 -18.30
C GLN A 61 8.26 -16.28 -19.25
N ILE A 62 9.45 -15.68 -19.13
CA ILE A 62 9.96 -14.70 -20.09
C ILE A 62 10.89 -15.44 -21.05
N TYR A 63 10.61 -15.36 -22.35
CA TYR A 63 11.42 -15.93 -23.41
C TYR A 63 12.20 -14.84 -24.11
N ALA A 64 13.53 -14.97 -24.13
CA ALA A 64 14.40 -14.06 -24.87
C ALA A 64 14.50 -14.51 -26.32
N LEU A 65 14.12 -13.63 -27.24
CA LEU A 65 14.31 -13.85 -28.67
C LEU A 65 15.64 -13.22 -29.10
N PRO A 66 16.48 -13.93 -29.87
CA PRO A 66 17.71 -13.39 -30.41
C PRO A 66 17.38 -12.25 -31.38
N VAL A 67 18.15 -11.18 -31.25
CA VAL A 67 18.13 -10.04 -32.18
C VAL A 67 19.29 -10.21 -33.13
N LEU A 68 19.06 -9.91 -34.40
CA LEU A 68 20.02 -10.16 -35.49
C LEU A 68 21.25 -9.23 -35.45
N ASP A 69 21.28 -8.21 -34.57
CA ASP A 69 22.42 -7.29 -34.38
C ASP A 69 22.60 -6.92 -32.90
N SER A 70 23.86 -6.73 -32.47
CA SER A 70 24.26 -6.48 -31.07
C SER A 70 23.75 -5.17 -30.47
N ASP A 71 23.37 -4.22 -31.31
CA ASP A 71 23.04 -2.84 -30.91
C ASP A 71 21.53 -2.59 -30.82
N SER A 72 20.71 -3.62 -31.07
CA SER A 72 19.25 -3.51 -31.09
C SER A 72 18.59 -4.10 -29.83
N PRO A 73 17.44 -3.55 -29.39
CA PRO A 73 16.78 -3.95 -28.14
C PRO A 73 16.40 -5.44 -28.15
N ARG A 74 16.75 -6.17 -27.08
CA ARG A 74 16.33 -7.57 -26.91
C ARG A 74 14.81 -7.65 -26.78
N TYR A 75 14.21 -8.45 -27.66
CA TYR A 75 12.78 -8.75 -27.65
C TYR A 75 12.52 -9.90 -26.67
N LEU A 76 11.62 -9.66 -25.73
CA LEU A 76 11.20 -10.63 -24.73
C LEU A 76 9.71 -10.88 -24.88
N VAL A 77 9.29 -12.14 -24.84
CA VAL A 77 7.88 -12.52 -24.85
C VAL A 77 7.51 -13.12 -23.51
N VAL A 78 6.45 -12.62 -22.89
CA VAL A 78 5.90 -13.17 -21.66
C VAL A 78 4.59 -13.86 -21.98
N LEU A 79 4.54 -15.17 -21.76
CA LEU A 79 3.31 -15.93 -21.81
C LEU A 79 2.61 -15.88 -20.47
N ALA A 80 1.58 -15.05 -20.35
CA ALA A 80 0.74 -14.99 -19.18
C ALA A 80 -0.33 -16.09 -19.26
N LYS A 81 -0.42 -16.92 -18.22
CA LYS A 81 -1.52 -17.88 -18.05
C LYS A 81 -2.59 -17.27 -17.18
N GLU A 82 -3.86 -17.35 -17.58
CA GLU A 82 -4.94 -17.22 -16.63
C GLU A 82 -4.92 -18.44 -15.68
N PRO A 83 -4.84 -18.22 -14.34
CA PRO A 83 -6.11 -18.00 -13.64
C PRO A 83 -5.96 -17.09 -12.41
N ALA A 84 -6.45 -15.85 -12.49
CA ALA A 84 -6.67 -15.02 -11.30
C ALA A 84 -7.79 -15.59 -10.39
N LYS A 85 -8.63 -16.51 -10.91
CA LYS A 85 -9.74 -17.16 -10.21
C LYS A 85 -9.36 -18.00 -8.97
N LYS A 86 -8.11 -18.47 -8.83
CA LYS A 86 -7.69 -19.36 -7.72
C LYS A 86 -7.09 -18.65 -6.50
N LEU A 87 -6.77 -17.35 -6.60
CA LEU A 87 -6.19 -16.56 -5.51
C LEU A 87 -7.24 -15.85 -4.64
N ALA A 88 -8.49 -15.83 -5.08
CA ALA A 88 -9.62 -15.34 -4.33
C ALA A 88 -10.56 -16.50 -4.04
N GLY A 89 -10.88 -16.74 -2.76
CA GLY A 89 -11.92 -17.69 -2.36
C GLY A 89 -13.33 -17.35 -2.87
N LYS A 90 -13.46 -16.38 -3.80
CA LYS A 90 -14.65 -15.98 -4.57
C LYS A 90 -14.22 -15.44 -5.95
N PRO A 91 -15.03 -15.56 -7.03
CA PRO A 91 -14.70 -15.00 -8.33
C PRO A 91 -14.61 -13.47 -8.26
N GLY A 92 -13.39 -12.92 -8.34
CA GLY A 92 -13.17 -11.47 -8.36
C GLY A 92 -13.63 -10.83 -9.68
N GLY A 93 -14.05 -9.56 -9.64
CA GLY A 93 -14.34 -8.76 -10.85
C GLY A 93 -13.06 -8.33 -11.60
N LYS A 94 -13.21 -7.69 -12.77
CA LYS A 94 -12.09 -7.25 -13.64
C LYS A 94 -10.95 -6.50 -12.90
N PRO A 95 -11.22 -5.56 -11.97
CA PRO A 95 -10.19 -4.90 -11.15
C PRO A 95 -9.26 -5.85 -10.37
N HIS A 96 -9.82 -6.91 -9.81
CA HIS A 96 -9.06 -7.88 -9.03
C HIS A 96 -8.10 -8.65 -9.93
N HIS A 97 -8.57 -9.11 -11.10
CA HIS A 97 -7.74 -9.81 -12.07
C HIS A 97 -6.59 -8.93 -12.57
N ALA A 98 -6.87 -7.66 -12.87
CA ALA A 98 -5.85 -6.69 -13.28
C ALA A 98 -4.76 -6.51 -12.22
N THR A 99 -5.13 -6.40 -10.94
CA THR A 99 -4.17 -6.33 -9.82
C THR A 99 -3.28 -7.57 -9.76
N VAL A 100 -3.88 -8.75 -9.89
CA VAL A 100 -3.14 -10.02 -9.87
C VAL A 100 -2.16 -10.12 -11.04
N TRP A 101 -2.56 -9.70 -12.25
CA TRP A 101 -1.66 -9.67 -13.40
C TRP A 101 -0.48 -8.72 -13.20
N GLY A 102 -0.73 -7.48 -12.75
CA GLY A 102 0.35 -6.53 -12.44
C GLY A 102 1.34 -7.09 -11.42
N ALA A 103 0.83 -7.74 -10.36
CA ALA A 103 1.67 -8.35 -9.33
C ALA A 103 2.50 -9.53 -9.88
N GLN A 104 1.90 -10.39 -10.69
CA GLN A 104 2.61 -11.51 -11.32
C GLN A 104 3.69 -11.04 -12.28
N LEU A 105 3.37 -10.04 -13.11
CA LEU A 105 4.32 -9.46 -14.05
C LEU A 105 5.51 -8.85 -13.31
N THR A 106 5.26 -8.09 -12.25
CA THR A 106 6.37 -7.53 -11.44
C THR A 106 7.23 -8.62 -10.83
N ALA A 107 6.63 -9.67 -10.26
CA ALA A 107 7.40 -10.78 -9.71
C ALA A 107 8.32 -11.41 -10.77
N LEU A 108 7.80 -11.59 -11.99
CA LEU A 108 8.52 -12.18 -13.10
C LEU A 108 9.64 -11.27 -13.63
N LEU A 109 9.35 -9.98 -13.87
CA LEU A 109 10.33 -8.99 -14.29
C LEU A 109 11.49 -8.89 -13.29
N MET A 110 11.17 -8.90 -11.99
CA MET A 110 12.17 -8.80 -10.92
C MET A 110 13.00 -10.07 -10.69
N SER A 111 12.53 -11.24 -11.16
CA SER A 111 13.25 -12.51 -11.01
C SER A 111 14.00 -12.95 -12.27
N THR A 112 13.83 -12.27 -13.40
CA THR A 112 14.37 -12.71 -14.69
C THR A 112 15.82 -12.23 -14.88
N SER A 113 16.76 -13.18 -14.97
CA SER A 113 18.18 -12.88 -15.19
C SER A 113 18.44 -12.20 -16.53
N ALA A 114 17.68 -12.54 -17.59
CA ALA A 114 17.80 -11.89 -18.90
C ALA A 114 17.51 -10.37 -18.87
N LEU A 115 16.89 -9.87 -17.79
CA LEU A 115 16.62 -8.44 -17.57
C LEU A 115 17.65 -7.77 -16.65
N SER A 116 18.71 -8.47 -16.22
CA SER A 116 19.69 -7.95 -15.25
C SER A 116 20.42 -6.70 -15.72
N ASP A 117 20.68 -6.62 -17.03
CA ASP A 117 21.56 -5.62 -17.64
C ASP A 117 20.79 -4.40 -18.14
N PHE A 118 19.46 -4.47 -18.13
CA PHE A 118 18.59 -3.38 -18.56
C PHE A 118 18.22 -2.46 -17.40
N SER A 119 18.23 -1.16 -17.68
CA SER A 119 17.77 -0.12 -16.76
C SER A 119 16.30 0.24 -16.96
N SER A 120 15.78 -0.04 -18.16
CA SER A 120 14.41 0.28 -18.57
C SER A 120 13.74 -0.89 -19.30
N VAL A 121 12.44 -1.07 -19.10
CA VAL A 121 11.61 -2.08 -19.74
C VAL A 121 10.37 -1.43 -20.34
N PHE A 122 10.07 -1.81 -21.58
CA PHE A 122 8.96 -1.32 -22.37
C PHE A 122 7.94 -2.46 -22.46
N LEU A 123 6.80 -2.28 -21.80
CA LEU A 123 5.74 -3.26 -21.80
C LEU A 123 4.77 -2.94 -22.93
N THR A 124 4.52 -3.92 -23.78
CA THR A 124 3.45 -3.87 -24.77
C THR A 124 2.54 -5.06 -24.57
N PHE A 125 1.25 -4.91 -24.89
CA PHE A 125 0.23 -5.92 -24.58
C PHE A 125 -0.43 -6.40 -25.86
N SER A 126 -0.72 -7.70 -25.94
CA SER A 126 -1.56 -8.23 -27.02
C SER A 126 -2.94 -7.55 -27.05
N SER A 127 -3.61 -7.58 -28.20
CA SER A 127 -4.93 -6.98 -28.38
C SER A 127 -5.95 -7.56 -27.39
N SER A 128 -5.95 -8.88 -27.21
CA SER A 128 -6.77 -9.59 -26.23
C SER A 128 -6.54 -9.10 -24.79
N LEU A 129 -5.29 -8.97 -24.35
CA LEU A 129 -4.98 -8.48 -23.01
C LEU A 129 -5.30 -6.98 -22.86
N SER A 130 -5.09 -6.20 -23.90
CA SER A 130 -5.42 -4.77 -23.92
C SER A 130 -6.91 -4.55 -23.67
N GLY A 131 -7.77 -5.36 -24.30
CA GLY A 131 -9.23 -5.33 -24.05
C GLY A 131 -9.63 -5.75 -22.62
N GLN A 132 -8.80 -6.53 -21.92
CA GLN A 132 -9.02 -6.84 -20.51
C GLN A 132 -8.53 -5.70 -19.58
N LEU A 133 -7.57 -4.90 -20.04
CA LEU A 133 -7.01 -3.74 -19.36
C LEU A 133 -7.65 -2.42 -19.84
N GLU A 134 -8.98 -2.36 -19.79
CA GLU A 134 -9.75 -1.16 -20.13
C GLU A 134 -10.31 -0.44 -18.90
N GLY A 135 -10.50 0.88 -19.03
CA GLY A 135 -11.06 1.73 -17.98
C GLY A 135 -10.34 1.60 -16.65
N LEU A 136 -11.09 1.45 -15.57
CA LEU A 136 -10.53 1.36 -14.21
C LEU A 136 -9.62 0.14 -14.01
N SER A 137 -9.71 -0.91 -14.82
CA SER A 137 -8.82 -2.08 -14.70
C SER A 137 -7.34 -1.69 -14.88
N GLN A 138 -7.04 -0.66 -15.67
CA GLN A 138 -5.67 -0.15 -15.83
C GLN A 138 -5.10 0.35 -14.50
N GLN A 139 -5.90 1.10 -13.73
CA GLN A 139 -5.51 1.62 -12.43
C GLN A 139 -5.09 0.48 -11.49
N TYR A 140 -5.89 -0.57 -11.43
CA TYR A 140 -5.64 -1.73 -10.58
C TYR A 140 -4.47 -2.58 -11.08
N PHE A 141 -4.23 -2.65 -12.38
CA PHE A 141 -3.00 -3.25 -12.92
C PHE A 141 -1.75 -2.53 -12.41
N PHE A 142 -1.74 -1.20 -12.43
CA PHE A 142 -0.65 -0.41 -11.84
C PHE A 142 -0.50 -0.60 -10.33
N VAL A 143 -1.61 -0.73 -9.59
CA VAL A 143 -1.56 -1.12 -8.17
C VAL A 143 -0.82 -2.44 -7.99
N GLY A 144 -1.19 -3.45 -8.77
CA GLY A 144 -0.53 -4.75 -8.77
C GLY A 144 0.97 -4.68 -9.05
N LEU A 145 1.35 -3.91 -10.08
CA LEU A 145 2.76 -3.69 -10.42
C LEU A 145 3.54 -3.12 -9.23
N LEU A 146 3.00 -2.09 -8.58
CA LEU A 146 3.71 -1.37 -7.53
C LEU A 146 3.73 -2.14 -6.20
N GLU A 147 2.64 -2.78 -5.81
CA GLU A 147 2.55 -3.49 -4.53
C GLU A 147 3.54 -4.64 -4.41
N ARG A 148 3.82 -5.33 -5.51
CA ARG A 148 4.77 -6.47 -5.54
C ARG A 148 6.22 -6.02 -5.72
N SER A 149 6.45 -4.77 -6.09
CA SER A 149 7.81 -4.19 -6.22
C SER A 149 8.47 -3.92 -4.88
N ILE A 150 7.69 -3.86 -3.79
CA ILE A 150 8.18 -3.47 -2.47
C ILE A 150 8.38 -4.69 -1.58
N ASN A 151 9.63 -4.86 -1.13
CA ASN A 151 10.00 -5.88 -0.16
C ASN A 151 10.01 -5.26 1.25
N LEU A 152 9.10 -5.69 2.12
CA LEU A 152 9.01 -5.22 3.50
C LEU A 152 9.89 -6.02 4.48
N LYS A 153 10.85 -6.83 3.99
CA LYS A 153 11.79 -7.56 4.86
C LYS A 153 12.73 -6.58 5.56
N ILE A 154 12.67 -6.57 6.89
CA ILE A 154 13.58 -5.84 7.76
C ILE A 154 14.86 -6.67 7.90
N LYS A 155 16.00 -6.11 7.52
CA LYS A 155 17.32 -6.64 7.87
C LYS A 155 18.08 -5.52 8.56
N GLU A 156 18.63 -5.84 9.72
CA GLU A 156 19.58 -4.97 10.41
C GLU A 156 20.90 -4.99 9.62
N SER A 157 21.44 -3.83 9.30
CA SER A 157 22.76 -3.69 8.68
C SER A 157 23.65 -2.87 9.59
N ALA A 158 24.81 -3.41 9.95
CA ALA A 158 25.84 -2.71 10.72
C ALA A 158 26.54 -1.60 9.90
N HIS A 159 26.35 -1.60 8.57
CA HIS A 159 26.95 -0.64 7.65
C HIS A 159 25.85 0.06 6.84
N PHE A 160 25.81 1.39 6.94
CA PHE A 160 25.16 2.24 5.94
C PHE A 160 26.03 2.22 4.67
N GLU A 161 26.20 1.05 4.06
CA GLU A 161 26.65 1.04 2.68
C GLU A 161 25.51 1.61 1.84
N THR A 162 25.83 2.61 1.03
CA THR A 162 24.95 3.14 0.00
C THR A 162 24.64 2.01 -0.97
N ILE A 163 23.65 1.17 -0.65
CA ILE A 163 23.19 0.15 -1.58
C ILE A 163 22.62 0.92 -2.76
N GLU A 164 23.33 0.90 -3.89
CA GLU A 164 22.83 1.38 -5.16
C GLU A 164 21.50 0.66 -5.43
N ARG A 165 20.42 1.40 -5.22
CA ARG A 165 19.07 0.91 -5.55
C ARG A 165 19.02 0.82 -7.06
N LYS A 166 19.33 -0.33 -7.64
CA LYS A 166 19.03 -0.59 -9.06
C LYS A 166 17.53 -0.42 -9.23
N SER A 167 17.07 0.69 -9.79
CA SER A 167 15.66 0.90 -10.13
C SER A 167 15.43 0.34 -11.52
N LEU A 168 14.28 -0.31 -11.74
CA LEU A 168 13.84 -0.68 -13.08
C LEU A 168 12.77 0.31 -13.52
N LYS A 169 13.06 1.08 -14.57
CA LYS A 169 12.09 1.98 -15.17
C LYS A 169 11.16 1.18 -16.06
N ILE A 170 9.85 1.37 -15.91
CA ILE A 170 8.83 0.68 -16.70
C ILE A 170 7.98 1.70 -17.41
N TRP A 171 7.86 1.56 -18.71
CA TRP A 171 6.86 2.24 -19.50
C TRP A 171 5.86 1.22 -20.03
N CYS A 172 4.56 1.53 -19.97
CA CYS A 172 3.49 0.65 -20.47
C CYS A 172 2.81 1.30 -21.66
N ASP A 173 2.92 0.68 -22.83
CA ASP A 173 2.26 1.12 -24.05
C ASP A 173 0.72 0.94 -23.96
N GLY A 174 -0.03 1.87 -24.54
CA GLY A 174 -1.49 1.82 -24.60
C GLY A 174 -2.23 2.00 -23.27
N LEU A 175 -1.53 2.17 -22.14
CA LEU A 175 -2.16 2.44 -20.84
C LEU A 175 -2.16 3.94 -20.52
N SER A 176 -3.28 4.44 -20.00
CA SER A 176 -3.46 5.87 -19.75
C SER A 176 -2.64 6.41 -18.58
N GLU A 177 -2.10 7.62 -18.76
CA GLU A 177 -1.38 8.34 -17.71
C GLU A 177 -2.26 8.59 -16.47
N GLU A 178 -3.53 8.93 -16.68
CA GLU A 178 -4.49 9.16 -15.58
C GLU A 178 -4.63 7.92 -14.69
N ASN A 179 -4.85 6.74 -15.29
CA ASN A 179 -4.95 5.49 -14.52
C ASN A 179 -3.61 5.10 -13.87
N ARG A 180 -2.47 5.42 -14.50
CA ARG A 180 -1.14 5.23 -13.91
C ARG A 180 -0.99 6.06 -12.64
N VAL A 181 -1.25 7.36 -12.72
CA VAL A 181 -1.18 8.28 -11.58
C VAL A 181 -2.16 7.87 -10.48
N ALA A 182 -3.38 7.48 -10.85
CA ALA A 182 -4.37 7.00 -9.88
C ALA A 182 -3.94 5.69 -9.21
N GLY A 183 -3.30 4.78 -9.95
CA GLY A 183 -2.75 3.52 -9.44
C GLY A 183 -1.59 3.75 -8.49
N GLU A 184 -0.71 4.71 -8.78
CA GLU A 184 0.38 5.12 -7.87
C GLU A 184 -0.14 5.68 -6.55
N LYS A 185 -1.15 6.55 -6.61
CA LYS A 185 -1.78 7.13 -5.43
C LYS A 185 -2.41 6.06 -4.54
N LEU A 186 -3.15 5.12 -5.14
CA LEU A 186 -3.73 3.97 -4.42
C LEU A 186 -2.67 3.05 -3.82
N ALA A 187 -1.69 2.63 -4.63
CA ALA A 187 -0.62 1.75 -4.16
C ALA A 187 0.15 2.40 -3.01
N GLY A 188 0.49 3.69 -3.13
CA GLY A 188 1.17 4.44 -2.07
C GLY A 188 0.39 4.46 -0.75
N ALA A 189 -0.93 4.62 -0.81
CA ALA A 189 -1.80 4.55 0.36
C ALA A 189 -1.82 3.14 0.99
N MET A 190 -1.97 2.09 0.17
CA MET A 190 -1.95 0.70 0.64
C MET A 190 -0.60 0.31 1.28
N LEU A 191 0.51 0.75 0.68
CA LEU A 191 1.86 0.52 1.18
C LEU A 191 2.12 1.23 2.51
N MET A 192 1.56 2.43 2.68
CA MET A 192 1.59 3.15 3.96
C MET A 192 0.84 2.35 5.03
N THR A 193 -0.39 1.91 4.74
CA THR A 193 -1.18 1.07 5.66
C THR A 193 -0.41 -0.20 6.05
N ARG A 194 0.17 -0.91 5.08
CA ARG A 194 0.98 -2.12 5.33
C ARG A 194 2.23 -1.82 6.14
N SER A 195 2.87 -0.67 5.92
CA SER A 195 4.05 -0.25 6.67
C SER A 195 3.71 -0.01 8.14
N LEU A 196 2.62 0.71 8.43
CA LEU A 196 2.17 0.95 9.80
C LEU A 196 1.82 -0.36 10.52
N VAL A 197 1.02 -1.23 9.91
CA VAL A 197 0.62 -2.52 10.49
C VAL A 197 1.81 -3.44 10.77
N ASN A 198 2.87 -3.36 9.96
CA ASN A 198 4.07 -4.16 10.17
C ASN A 198 5.07 -3.53 11.15
N MET A 199 4.96 -2.23 11.43
CA MET A 199 5.85 -1.52 12.35
C MET A 199 5.70 -2.10 13.77
N PRO A 200 6.80 -2.38 14.48
CA PRO A 200 6.71 -2.90 15.84
C PRO A 200 6.25 -1.80 16.80
N ALA A 201 5.52 -2.17 17.85
CA ALA A 201 4.88 -1.22 18.77
C ALA A 201 5.86 -0.36 19.57
N ASN A 202 7.07 -0.86 19.82
CA ASN A 202 8.15 -0.05 20.44
C ASN A 202 8.63 1.11 19.54
N ILE A 203 8.28 1.10 18.25
CA ILE A 203 8.53 2.19 17.31
C ILE A 203 7.23 2.96 17.04
N LEU A 204 6.11 2.26 16.81
CA LEU A 204 4.80 2.84 16.56
C LEU A 204 3.89 2.71 17.80
N ASN A 205 3.98 3.67 18.71
CA ASN A 205 3.13 3.83 19.88
C ASN A 205 2.18 5.04 19.67
N PRO A 206 1.26 5.35 20.60
CA PRO A 206 0.30 6.44 20.41
C PRO A 206 0.93 7.80 20.08
N GLU A 207 2.08 8.12 20.67
CA GLU A 207 2.76 9.41 20.45
C GLU A 207 3.48 9.45 19.10
N SER A 208 4.24 8.41 18.77
CA SER A 208 4.93 8.36 17.48
C SER A 208 3.96 8.22 16.30
N PHE A 209 2.80 7.58 16.51
CA PHE A 209 1.74 7.53 15.51
C PHE A 209 1.11 8.91 15.29
N GLU A 210 0.86 9.68 16.35
CA GLU A 210 0.42 11.08 16.21
C GLU A 210 1.43 11.91 15.41
N VAL A 211 2.71 11.87 15.79
CA VAL A 211 3.78 12.60 15.10
C VAL A 211 3.85 12.21 13.62
N PHE A 212 3.78 10.91 13.32
CA PHE A 212 3.74 10.40 11.95
C PHE A 212 2.58 11.01 11.15
N VAL A 213 1.36 11.00 11.71
CA VAL A 213 0.18 11.52 11.02
C VAL A 213 0.28 13.03 10.78
N ARG A 214 0.75 13.80 11.76
CA ARG A 214 0.92 15.26 11.61
C ARG A 214 1.94 15.60 10.54
N GLU A 215 3.09 14.93 10.54
CA GLU A 215 4.12 15.15 9.52
C GLU A 215 3.66 14.70 8.12
N LEU A 216 2.92 13.59 8.05
CA LEU A 216 2.29 13.15 6.82
C LEU A 216 1.33 14.20 6.27
N VAL A 217 0.39 14.70 7.09
CA VAL A 217 -0.56 15.73 6.68
C VAL A 217 0.15 17.00 6.21
N ARG A 218 1.18 17.45 6.94
CA ARG A 218 2.01 18.60 6.54
C ARG A 218 2.59 18.41 5.14
N ARG A 219 3.18 17.24 4.86
CA ARG A 219 3.74 16.92 3.54
C ARG A 219 2.68 16.86 2.44
N GLU A 220 1.51 16.27 2.71
CA GLU A 220 0.42 16.26 1.71
C GLU A 220 -0.01 17.69 1.37
N CYS A 221 -0.12 18.57 2.38
CA CYS A 221 -0.44 19.98 2.20
C CYS A 221 0.64 20.76 1.42
N ASP A 222 1.92 20.51 1.69
CA ASP A 222 3.04 21.18 0.99
C ASP A 222 3.09 20.85 -0.51
N MET A 223 2.55 19.69 -0.91
CA MET A 223 2.58 19.19 -2.30
C MET A 223 1.39 19.68 -3.15
N GLU A 224 0.39 20.32 -2.55
CA GLU A 224 -0.84 20.74 -3.22
C GLU A 224 -0.95 22.26 -3.29
N SER A 225 -1.61 22.77 -4.34
CA SER A 225 -1.82 24.22 -4.49
C SER A 225 -2.68 24.83 -3.38
N ASN A 226 -3.52 24.01 -2.72
CA ASN A 226 -4.28 24.42 -1.54
C ASN A 226 -3.63 23.80 -0.28
N PRO A 227 -2.84 24.57 0.50
CA PRO A 227 -2.17 24.03 1.69
C PRO A 227 -3.13 23.69 2.84
N ASN A 228 -4.41 24.07 2.75
CA ASN A 228 -5.41 23.85 3.80
C ASN A 228 -6.46 22.80 3.40
N HIS A 229 -6.19 21.98 2.38
CA HIS A 229 -7.13 20.94 1.95
C HIS A 229 -7.27 19.79 2.95
N ILE A 230 -6.34 19.66 3.91
CA ILE A 230 -6.43 18.72 5.04
C ILE A 230 -6.19 19.48 6.34
N ALA A 231 -7.03 19.22 7.35
CA ALA A 231 -6.80 19.64 8.73
C ALA A 231 -6.60 18.41 9.63
N VAL A 232 -5.75 18.54 10.64
CA VAL A 232 -5.59 17.53 11.71
C VAL A 232 -5.77 18.19 13.06
N GLU A 233 -6.57 17.56 13.90
CA GLU A 233 -6.78 17.95 15.28
C GLU A 233 -6.49 16.76 16.19
N VAL A 234 -5.76 17.01 17.27
CA VAL A 234 -5.38 15.98 18.23
C VAL A 234 -6.08 16.21 19.56
N PHE A 235 -6.72 15.16 20.06
CA PHE A 235 -7.36 15.13 21.36
C PHE A 235 -6.39 14.41 22.28
N HIS A 236 -5.61 15.19 23.00
CA HIS A 236 -4.79 14.73 24.12
C HIS A 236 -5.66 14.53 25.37
N ARG A 237 -5.05 14.11 26.49
CA ARG A 237 -5.75 13.77 27.73
C ARG A 237 -6.80 14.80 28.18
N GLU A 238 -6.43 16.07 28.28
CA GLU A 238 -7.35 17.12 28.75
C GLU A 238 -8.59 17.24 27.87
N LYS A 239 -8.37 17.24 26.55
CA LYS A 239 -9.47 17.32 25.58
C LYS A 239 -10.30 16.05 25.55
N LEU A 240 -9.70 14.86 25.67
CA LEU A 240 -10.44 13.60 25.78
C LEU A 240 -11.38 13.62 26.99
N LEU A 241 -10.90 14.11 28.15
CA LEU A 241 -11.71 14.24 29.36
C LEU A 241 -12.83 15.29 29.18
N ALA A 242 -12.50 16.47 28.67
CA ALA A 242 -13.47 17.54 28.43
C ALA A 242 -14.58 17.12 27.43
N GLU A 243 -14.22 16.30 26.43
CA GLU A 243 -15.14 15.78 25.42
C GLU A 243 -15.93 14.54 25.86
N GLY A 244 -15.72 14.07 27.10
CA GLY A 244 -16.39 12.88 27.64
C GLY A 244 -15.97 11.56 26.98
N CYS A 245 -14.76 11.49 26.42
CA CYS A 245 -14.22 10.30 25.76
C CYS A 245 -13.71 9.25 26.76
N GLY A 246 -14.53 8.87 27.75
CA GLY A 246 -14.10 8.05 28.88
C GLY A 246 -13.58 6.66 28.52
N LEU A 247 -14.15 6.00 27.52
CA LEU A 247 -13.74 4.63 27.14
C LEU A 247 -12.32 4.56 26.57
N ILE A 248 -11.95 5.45 25.65
CA ILE A 248 -10.57 5.45 25.10
C ILE A 248 -9.55 5.85 26.17
N THR A 249 -9.94 6.73 27.11
CA THR A 249 -9.12 7.07 28.27
C THR A 249 -8.91 5.86 29.16
N ALA A 250 -9.96 5.09 29.47
CA ALA A 250 -9.90 3.88 30.27
C ALA A 250 -8.99 2.80 29.67
N VAL A 251 -9.08 2.59 28.35
CA VAL A 251 -8.22 1.62 27.65
C VAL A 251 -6.74 2.05 27.71
N GLY A 252 -6.44 3.32 27.45
CA GLY A 252 -5.05 3.79 27.34
C GLY A 252 -4.36 4.16 28.64
N GLN A 253 -5.07 4.31 29.77
CA GLN A 253 -4.48 4.80 31.03
C GLN A 253 -3.45 3.85 31.66
N GLY A 254 -3.50 2.57 31.28
CA GLY A 254 -2.55 1.54 31.72
C GLY A 254 -1.17 1.68 31.10
N SER A 255 -1.06 2.30 29.92
CA SER A 255 0.22 2.53 29.24
C SER A 255 0.94 3.77 29.78
N ASP A 256 2.25 3.83 29.56
CA ASP A 256 3.06 5.04 29.72
C ASP A 256 2.93 5.98 28.51
N TYR A 257 2.40 5.49 27.38
CA TYR A 257 2.05 6.29 26.21
C TYR A 257 0.55 6.61 26.22
N PRO A 258 0.16 7.84 26.61
CA PRO A 258 -1.25 8.16 26.81
C PRO A 258 -2.06 8.08 25.50
N PRO A 259 -3.38 7.81 25.57
CA PRO A 259 -4.21 7.70 24.38
C PRO A 259 -4.32 9.03 23.62
N ARG A 260 -4.68 8.93 22.33
CA ARG A 260 -4.91 10.05 21.41
C ARG A 260 -6.14 9.74 20.55
N LEU A 261 -7.02 10.73 20.37
CA LEU A 261 -7.99 10.69 19.28
C LEU A 261 -7.57 11.74 18.24
N LEU A 262 -7.25 11.30 17.02
CA LEU A 262 -6.93 12.20 15.92
C LEU A 262 -8.14 12.35 15.03
N ARG A 263 -8.52 13.60 14.74
CA ARG A 263 -9.55 13.95 13.77
C ARG A 263 -8.91 14.62 12.56
N LEU A 264 -8.84 13.91 11.45
CA LEU A 264 -8.44 14.45 10.15
C LEU A 264 -9.68 14.87 9.37
N THR A 265 -9.61 16.00 8.68
CA THR A 265 -10.70 16.48 7.81
C THR A 265 -10.15 16.81 6.44
N TYR A 266 -10.72 16.23 5.39
CA TYR A 266 -10.45 16.58 3.99
C TYR A 266 -11.52 17.54 3.48
N PHE A 267 -11.06 18.64 2.88
CA PHE A 267 -11.87 19.66 2.24
C PHE A 267 -11.69 19.55 0.72
N PRO A 268 -12.63 18.93 0.00
CA PRO A 268 -12.53 18.81 -1.46
C PRO A 268 -12.63 20.18 -2.12
N LYS A 269 -12.09 20.30 -3.34
CA LYS A 269 -12.15 21.53 -4.16
C LYS A 269 -13.57 21.90 -4.56
N VAL A 270 -14.46 20.91 -4.67
CA VAL A 270 -15.88 21.13 -4.97
C VAL A 270 -16.61 21.53 -3.69
N HIS A 271 -17.38 22.61 -3.76
CA HIS A 271 -18.16 23.15 -2.65
C HIS A 271 -19.67 23.12 -2.97
N GLY A 272 -20.51 23.02 -1.93
CA GLY A 272 -21.97 23.12 -2.06
C GLY A 272 -22.74 22.01 -1.33
N LYS A 273 -24.07 22.16 -1.24
CA LYS A 273 -24.98 21.26 -0.50
C LYS A 273 -24.99 19.80 -0.99
N GLN A 274 -24.43 19.54 -2.17
CA GLN A 274 -24.40 18.20 -2.80
C GLN A 274 -23.13 17.39 -2.48
N VAL A 275 -22.15 17.98 -1.78
CA VAL A 275 -20.94 17.25 -1.39
C VAL A 275 -21.29 16.27 -0.27
N LYS A 276 -21.25 14.98 -0.57
CA LYS A 276 -21.43 13.93 0.45
C LYS A 276 -20.34 14.05 1.53
N HIS A 277 -20.71 13.78 2.77
CA HIS A 277 -19.78 13.72 3.90
C HIS A 277 -19.65 12.29 4.40
N LEU A 278 -18.44 11.74 4.30
CA LEU A 278 -18.10 10.42 4.80
C LEU A 278 -17.35 10.52 6.14
N ALA A 279 -17.74 9.69 7.10
CA ALA A 279 -16.98 9.48 8.33
C ALA A 279 -16.23 8.14 8.25
N LEU A 280 -14.93 8.17 8.50
CA LEU A 280 -14.08 6.98 8.67
C LEU A 280 -13.69 6.89 10.14
N VAL A 281 -13.79 5.71 10.74
CA VAL A 281 -13.36 5.48 12.13
C VAL A 281 -12.48 4.25 12.16
N GLY A 282 -11.27 4.38 12.68
CA GLY A 282 -10.31 3.29 12.81
C GLY A 282 -9.98 2.97 14.26
N LYS A 283 -9.98 1.68 14.60
CA LYS A 283 -9.36 1.16 15.83
C LYS A 283 -7.84 1.28 15.71
N GLY A 284 -7.22 1.97 16.65
CA GLY A 284 -5.79 2.30 16.66
C GLY A 284 -5.03 1.78 17.87
N ILE A 285 -5.31 0.55 18.32
CA ILE A 285 -4.59 -0.03 19.45
C ILE A 285 -3.18 -0.44 19.00
N THR A 286 -2.17 0.34 19.37
CA THR A 286 -0.79 0.18 18.85
C THR A 286 -0.11 -1.09 19.37
N PHE A 287 -0.49 -1.50 20.57
CA PHE A 287 -0.23 -2.81 21.13
C PHE A 287 -1.35 -3.18 22.08
N ASP A 288 -1.69 -4.46 22.08
CA ASP A 288 -2.77 -5.00 22.89
C ASP A 288 -2.28 -6.19 23.71
N SER A 289 -2.02 -5.97 25.00
CA SER A 289 -1.73 -7.08 25.92
C SER A 289 -2.99 -7.82 26.36
N GLY A 290 -4.18 -7.29 26.05
CA GLY A 290 -5.48 -7.66 26.65
C GLY A 290 -5.75 -6.98 28.00
N GLY A 291 -4.91 -6.02 28.43
CA GLY A 291 -5.06 -5.43 29.76
C GLY A 291 -4.87 -6.46 30.87
N LEU A 292 -5.66 -6.35 31.95
CA LEU A 292 -5.59 -7.29 33.07
C LEU A 292 -6.15 -8.67 32.74
N ASP A 293 -7.01 -8.77 31.72
CA ASP A 293 -7.44 -10.02 31.09
C ASP A 293 -6.39 -10.46 30.07
N ILE A 294 -5.18 -10.69 30.58
CA ILE A 294 -3.97 -10.78 29.77
C ILE A 294 -4.03 -11.91 28.74
N LYS A 295 -3.67 -11.59 27.50
CA LYS A 295 -3.59 -12.56 26.40
C LYS A 295 -2.52 -13.61 26.67
N GLY A 296 -2.78 -14.84 26.24
CA GLY A 296 -1.73 -15.85 26.08
C GLY A 296 -0.66 -15.44 25.05
N SER A 297 0.57 -15.93 25.22
CA SER A 297 1.74 -15.52 24.42
C SER A 297 1.55 -15.68 22.90
N SER A 298 0.88 -16.75 22.47
CA SER A 298 0.59 -17.02 21.05
C SER A 298 -0.33 -15.97 20.43
N PHE A 299 -1.36 -15.53 21.18
CA PHE A 299 -2.30 -14.51 20.76
C PHE A 299 -1.66 -13.12 20.80
N MET A 300 -0.85 -12.83 21.82
CA MET A 300 -0.18 -11.54 21.98
C MET A 300 0.86 -11.25 20.89
N ARG A 301 1.49 -12.28 20.32
CA ARG A 301 2.59 -12.16 19.32
C ARG A 301 2.29 -11.24 18.14
N ASN A 302 1.03 -11.15 17.71
CA ASN A 302 0.63 -10.36 16.54
C ASN A 302 -0.03 -9.02 16.90
N MET A 303 -0.13 -8.65 18.18
CA MET A 303 -0.96 -7.54 18.65
C MET A 303 -0.45 -6.14 18.30
N LYS A 304 0.78 -6.03 17.77
CA LYS A 304 1.21 -4.80 17.05
C LYS A 304 0.29 -4.43 15.87
N LYS A 305 -0.49 -5.39 15.35
CA LYS A 305 -1.36 -5.22 14.20
C LYS A 305 -2.75 -4.68 14.58
N ASP A 306 -3.06 -4.56 15.86
CA ASP A 306 -4.39 -4.22 16.35
C ASP A 306 -4.79 -2.74 16.07
N MET A 307 -3.82 -1.95 15.59
CA MET A 307 -4.01 -0.61 15.02
C MET A 307 -4.37 -0.60 13.53
N GLY A 308 -4.54 -1.78 12.92
CA GLY A 308 -4.77 -1.94 11.48
C GLY A 308 -6.02 -1.22 10.97
N GLY A 309 -7.04 -1.04 11.83
CA GLY A 309 -8.22 -0.24 11.50
C GLY A 309 -7.88 1.23 11.25
N SER A 310 -7.10 1.86 12.15
CA SER A 310 -6.59 3.22 11.98
C SER A 310 -5.63 3.35 10.79
N ALA A 311 -4.75 2.36 10.58
CA ALA A 311 -3.88 2.34 9.41
C ALA A 311 -4.68 2.29 8.09
N ALA A 312 -5.75 1.50 8.04
CA ALA A 312 -6.62 1.39 6.88
C ALA A 312 -7.47 2.65 6.67
N ALA A 313 -8.06 3.20 7.74
CA ALA A 313 -8.82 4.46 7.68
C ALA A 313 -7.96 5.63 7.19
N LEU A 314 -6.72 5.73 7.68
CA LEU A 314 -5.74 6.70 7.18
C LEU A 314 -5.36 6.45 5.71
N GLY A 315 -5.17 5.19 5.32
CA GLY A 315 -4.89 4.82 3.92
C GLY A 315 -6.02 5.24 2.97
N VAL A 316 -7.27 4.93 3.32
CA VAL A 316 -8.44 5.38 2.56
C VAL A 316 -8.50 6.90 2.51
N PHE A 317 -8.27 7.58 3.64
CA PHE A 317 -8.24 9.04 3.69
C PHE A 317 -7.22 9.62 2.69
N LEU A 318 -5.98 9.12 2.69
CA LEU A 318 -4.94 9.56 1.74
C LEU A 318 -5.29 9.25 0.28
N ALA A 319 -5.87 8.08 0.01
CA ALA A 319 -6.29 7.73 -1.34
C ALA A 319 -7.34 8.71 -1.85
N VAL A 320 -8.34 9.03 -1.02
CA VAL A 320 -9.40 9.99 -1.35
C VAL A 320 -8.82 11.39 -1.60
N THR A 321 -7.93 11.87 -0.71
CA THR A 321 -7.36 13.22 -0.81
C THR A 321 -6.47 13.35 -2.04
N ARG A 322 -5.56 12.39 -2.27
CA ARG A 322 -4.63 12.39 -3.40
C ARG A 322 -5.35 12.24 -4.74
N LEU A 323 -6.42 11.45 -4.80
CA LEU A 323 -7.26 11.35 -6.01
C LEU A 323 -8.14 12.60 -6.21
N GLY A 324 -8.20 13.51 -5.24
CA GLY A 324 -8.99 14.74 -5.33
C GLY A 324 -10.50 14.47 -5.44
N LEU A 325 -10.99 13.39 -4.83
CA LEU A 325 -12.39 12.99 -5.00
C LEU A 325 -13.33 14.06 -4.43
N PRO A 326 -14.51 14.27 -5.04
CA PRO A 326 -15.45 15.32 -4.64
C PRO A 326 -16.29 14.90 -3.41
N VAL A 327 -15.64 14.48 -2.32
CA VAL A 327 -16.27 14.02 -1.09
C VAL A 327 -15.57 14.63 0.12
N ARG A 328 -16.34 15.16 1.07
CA ARG A 328 -15.79 15.60 2.36
C ARG A 328 -15.55 14.36 3.22
N VAL A 329 -14.38 14.25 3.85
CA VAL A 329 -14.08 13.12 4.75
C VAL A 329 -13.68 13.63 6.12
N SER A 330 -14.29 13.07 7.17
CA SER A 330 -13.77 13.15 8.54
C SER A 330 -13.26 11.77 8.94
N CYS A 331 -11.96 11.67 9.23
CA CYS A 331 -11.31 10.43 9.63
C CYS A 331 -10.89 10.51 11.10
N TYR A 332 -11.40 9.58 11.91
CA TYR A 332 -11.13 9.46 13.33
C TYR A 332 -10.21 8.26 13.56
N LEU A 333 -9.01 8.53 14.08
CA LEU A 333 -8.07 7.50 14.49
C LEU A 333 -8.12 7.42 16.03
N ALA A 334 -8.75 6.38 16.56
CA ALA A 334 -8.86 6.15 18.00
C ALA A 334 -7.63 5.36 18.47
N ILE A 335 -6.59 6.08 18.91
CA ILE A 335 -5.26 5.53 19.16
C ILE A 335 -5.03 5.37 20.67
N ALA A 336 -4.68 4.16 21.09
CA ALA A 336 -4.32 3.86 22.48
C ALA A 336 -3.36 2.67 22.51
N GLU A 337 -2.84 2.35 23.68
CA GLU A 337 -2.09 1.12 23.92
C GLU A 337 -2.67 0.45 25.15
N ASN A 338 -3.13 -0.79 25.01
CA ASN A 338 -3.76 -1.55 26.10
C ASN A 338 -2.68 -2.36 26.82
N MET A 339 -2.30 -1.89 28.02
CA MET A 339 -1.13 -2.37 28.76
C MET A 339 -1.46 -2.65 30.22
N VAL A 340 -0.71 -3.58 30.81
CA VAL A 340 -0.77 -3.89 32.24
C VAL A 340 0.12 -2.95 33.05
N SER A 341 -0.51 -2.16 33.91
CA SER A 341 0.11 -1.46 35.02
C SER A 341 -0.85 -1.30 36.20
N GLY A 342 -0.38 -0.70 37.29
CA GLY A 342 -1.24 -0.34 38.43
C GLY A 342 -2.32 0.70 38.10
N ARG A 343 -2.32 1.28 36.89
CA ARG A 343 -3.33 2.25 36.42
C ARG A 343 -4.39 1.62 35.51
N SER A 344 -4.20 0.37 35.07
CA SER A 344 -5.09 -0.27 34.10
C SER A 344 -6.54 -0.27 34.57
N MET A 345 -7.47 -0.14 33.63
CA MET A 345 -8.86 -0.50 33.90
C MET A 345 -8.94 -1.97 34.33
N ARG A 346 -9.94 -2.30 35.15
CA ARG A 346 -10.16 -3.64 35.72
C ARG A 346 -11.52 -4.18 35.27
N PRO A 347 -11.68 -5.51 35.21
CA PRO A 347 -13.00 -6.12 35.21
C PRO A 347 -13.86 -5.58 36.36
N GLY A 348 -15.10 -5.19 36.07
CA GLY A 348 -16.04 -4.56 36.99
C GLY A 348 -15.91 -3.04 37.14
N ASP A 349 -14.89 -2.39 36.56
CA ASP A 349 -14.87 -0.92 36.49
C ASP A 349 -16.00 -0.42 35.58
N VAL A 350 -16.58 0.73 35.89
CA VAL A 350 -17.63 1.37 35.08
C VAL A 350 -17.14 2.72 34.55
N TYR A 351 -17.15 2.89 33.23
CA TYR A 351 -16.73 4.13 32.57
C TYR A 351 -17.88 4.75 31.77
N LYS A 352 -17.93 6.08 31.72
CA LYS A 352 -18.91 6.82 30.93
C LYS A 352 -18.42 7.03 29.49
N ALA A 353 -19.21 6.60 28.53
CA ALA A 353 -18.97 6.80 27.11
C ALA A 353 -19.38 8.21 26.65
N LYS A 354 -18.88 8.64 25.48
CA LYS A 354 -19.17 9.98 24.93
C LYS A 354 -20.67 10.20 24.65
N ASN A 355 -21.42 9.15 24.37
CA ASN A 355 -22.87 9.22 24.19
C ASN A 355 -23.66 9.26 25.51
N GLY A 356 -22.97 9.34 26.65
CA GLY A 356 -23.57 9.43 27.97
C GLY A 356 -23.90 8.09 28.63
N LEU A 357 -23.79 6.97 27.92
CA LEU A 357 -24.02 5.64 28.47
C LEU A 357 -22.87 5.23 29.40
N SER A 358 -23.21 4.49 30.46
CA SER A 358 -22.22 3.82 31.32
C SER A 358 -21.94 2.43 30.76
N VAL A 359 -20.67 2.03 30.77
CA VAL A 359 -20.22 0.70 30.34
C VAL A 359 -19.47 0.06 31.50
N GLU A 360 -19.99 -1.05 32.00
CA GLU A 360 -19.24 -1.96 32.88
C GLU A 360 -18.26 -2.76 32.02
N ILE A 361 -16.99 -2.76 32.42
CA ILE A 361 -15.94 -3.50 31.74
C ILE A 361 -15.98 -4.93 32.28
N ASP A 362 -16.61 -5.84 31.55
CA ASP A 362 -16.55 -7.28 31.88
C ASP A 362 -15.18 -7.87 31.51
N ASN A 363 -14.61 -7.41 30.39
CA ASN A 363 -13.32 -7.84 29.87
C ASN A 363 -12.51 -6.64 29.36
N THR A 364 -11.22 -6.62 29.70
CA THR A 364 -10.27 -5.55 29.37
C THR A 364 -9.55 -5.73 28.02
N ASP A 365 -9.74 -6.88 27.37
CA ASP A 365 -9.41 -7.19 25.96
C ASP A 365 -10.64 -7.01 25.04
#